data_AF-A0A520X962-F1
#
_entry.id   AF-A0A520X962-F1
#
_cell.length_a   1.000
_cell.length_b   1.000
_cell.length_c   1.000
_cell.angle_alpha   90.00
_cell.angle_beta   90.00
_cell.angle_gamma   90.00
#
_symmetry.space_group_name_H-M   'P 1'
#
loop_
_entity.id
_entity.type
_entity.pdbx_description
1 polymer ?
#
loop_
_entity_poly.entity_id
_entity_poly.type
_entity_poly.pdbx_seq_one_letter_code
_entity_poly.pdbx_strand_id
1 'polypeptide(L)'
;MTRTFITGTGILLPVYNNNAEAGGVCCGDNGNIDINADADINISINIEKINSIAFVIISENSLSNAVKICRGLINKKSADESEAYYKINFFIEENKEVLIKSAYAALIKELKELKLNPFKFKFINIEFEIKKYKKLSDGDTVKLLFENFDYIIFFLAVGAVVRLIAPYLKNKYKDPGIITVDEAGKFIVSLLSGHIGGANRLAEEISGYIENSIPVITTATDSKNKFSIDAFAEKFDFYIEDAKKKVKDFNEASLKDESFEIILEDNYKDFDIKQYVKGFINAKRIKINGALDFKNLKLNSENFKDKHKIIIVTIKKDLNGLEKSKNIAILRPKRLVVGIGCNRNTGLKEIEDFVSEIFEKNGIALNTIRNIASIDNKKNERGLLDFGFKYGRFIDFYSKGEINAFMESFVSKNTQVSSEYLKSPSFKYTGAYSVCEPCAMMSAKNLRTPLIPKQKKGNVTASAAVISIGQI
;
A
#
# COMPACT_ATOMS: atom_id res chain seq x y z
N MET A 1 19.16 -48.37 30.66
CA MET A 1 18.25 -48.13 31.80
C MET A 1 17.29 -47.02 31.41
N THR A 2 16.05 -47.43 31.19
CA THR A 2 14.88 -46.64 30.85
C THR A 2 14.39 -45.87 32.07
N ARG A 3 14.11 -44.57 31.92
CA ARG A 3 12.96 -43.94 32.59
C ARG A 3 12.30 -42.91 31.67
N THR A 4 11.14 -43.35 31.20
CA THR A 4 10.11 -42.64 30.49
C THR A 4 9.37 -41.67 31.41
N PHE A 5 9.10 -40.45 30.96
CA PHE A 5 7.87 -39.72 31.30
C PHE A 5 7.28 -39.12 30.02
N ILE A 6 6.10 -39.62 29.65
CA ILE A 6 5.18 -39.12 28.62
C ILE A 6 4.07 -38.42 29.42
N THR A 7 3.69 -37.18 29.12
CA THR A 7 2.50 -36.77 28.32
C THR A 7 2.28 -35.27 28.64
N GLY A 8 1.79 -34.40 27.77
CA GLY A 8 1.22 -34.63 26.45
C GLY A 8 0.96 -33.32 25.68
N THR A 9 0.69 -33.52 24.39
CA THR A 9 0.11 -32.62 23.37
C THR A 9 0.88 -31.33 23.08
N GLY A 10 1.59 -31.12 21.96
CA GLY A 10 1.62 -31.80 20.67
C GLY A 10 0.95 -30.96 19.59
N ILE A 11 1.68 -30.03 18.96
CA ILE A 11 1.51 -29.66 17.55
C ILE A 11 2.91 -29.61 16.93
N LEU A 12 3.15 -30.54 16.01
CA LEU A 12 4.34 -30.62 15.16
C LEU A 12 4.33 -29.49 14.13
N LEU A 13 5.46 -28.80 13.98
CA LEU A 13 5.80 -28.09 12.74
C LEU A 13 6.79 -28.97 11.94
N PRO A 14 6.66 -29.07 10.60
CA PRO A 14 7.59 -29.85 9.79
C PRO A 14 8.96 -29.18 9.78
N VAL A 15 9.94 -29.87 10.35
CA VAL A 15 11.37 -29.59 10.20
C VAL A 15 11.78 -30.06 8.80
N TYR A 16 11.97 -29.13 7.86
CA TYR A 16 12.73 -29.44 6.65
C TYR A 16 14.21 -29.35 6.98
N ASN A 17 14.78 -30.54 7.23
CA ASN A 17 16.20 -30.80 7.21
C ASN A 17 16.70 -30.66 5.76
N ASN A 18 17.71 -29.82 5.53
CA ASN A 18 18.61 -29.96 4.40
C ASN A 18 20.01 -29.56 4.88
N ASN A 19 20.72 -30.54 5.44
CA ASN A 19 22.17 -30.54 5.49
C ASN A 19 22.68 -30.73 4.06
N ALA A 20 23.30 -29.68 3.52
CA ALA A 20 24.38 -29.81 2.56
C ALA A 20 25.49 -28.88 3.04
N GLU A 21 26.48 -29.46 3.71
CA GLU A 21 27.74 -28.81 4.04
C GLU A 21 28.54 -28.53 2.76
N ALA A 22 29.14 -27.33 2.69
CA ALA A 22 30.57 -27.10 2.40
C ALA A 22 30.75 -25.74 1.70
N GLY A 23 31.48 -24.83 2.35
CA GLY A 23 31.93 -23.57 1.76
C GLY A 23 32.02 -22.44 2.77
N GLY A 24 33.03 -22.49 3.64
CA GLY A 24 33.30 -21.44 4.63
C GLY A 24 33.71 -20.11 3.99
N VAL A 25 33.37 -19.02 4.66
CA VAL A 25 34.06 -17.73 4.52
C VAL A 25 34.18 -17.09 5.90
N CYS A 26 35.43 -16.84 6.28
CA CYS A 26 35.87 -16.22 7.52
C CYS A 26 35.42 -14.75 7.65
N CYS A 27 35.28 -14.30 8.89
CA CYS A 27 35.24 -12.90 9.27
C CYS A 27 36.53 -12.17 8.82
N GLY A 28 36.37 -10.95 8.33
CA GLY A 28 37.46 -10.00 8.08
C GLY A 28 36.95 -8.58 8.27
N ASP A 29 37.54 -7.88 9.23
CA ASP A 29 37.30 -6.47 9.60
C ASP A 29 37.81 -5.48 8.54
N ASN A 30 37.24 -4.27 8.59
CA ASN A 30 37.66 -2.98 8.01
C ASN A 30 37.43 -2.74 6.52
N GLY A 31 36.67 -1.68 6.21
CA GLY A 31 36.72 -1.01 4.91
C GLY A 31 35.46 -0.23 4.56
N ASN A 32 35.48 1.07 4.86
CA ASN A 32 34.67 2.17 4.33
C ASN A 32 33.60 1.84 3.26
N ILE A 33 32.35 2.20 3.55
CA ILE A 33 31.39 2.59 2.52
C ILE A 33 31.28 4.11 2.57
N ASP A 34 32.02 4.77 1.70
CA ASP A 34 31.75 6.12 1.27
C ASP A 34 31.07 5.99 -0.11
N ILE A 35 29.79 6.33 -0.20
CA ILE A 35 29.12 6.56 -1.48
C ILE A 35 28.35 7.87 -1.36
N ASN A 36 28.92 8.86 -2.05
CA ASN A 36 28.34 10.17 -2.30
C ASN A 36 27.05 10.12 -3.13
N ALA A 37 26.23 11.14 -2.86
CA ALA A 37 25.42 11.95 -3.77
C ALA A 37 24.30 11.30 -4.61
N ASP A 38 23.15 11.97 -4.52
CA ASP A 38 21.99 11.90 -5.40
C ASP A 38 21.19 10.59 -5.41
N ALA A 39 20.59 10.29 -4.26
CA ALA A 39 19.39 9.48 -4.23
C ALA A 39 18.18 10.35 -4.61
N ASP A 40 17.79 10.30 -5.89
CA ASP A 40 16.42 10.60 -6.30
C ASP A 40 15.47 9.71 -5.46
N ILE A 41 14.88 10.32 -4.43
CA ILE A 41 13.91 9.64 -3.57
C ILE A 41 12.63 9.50 -4.40
N ASN A 42 12.54 8.39 -5.12
CA ASN A 42 11.29 7.89 -5.69
C ASN A 42 10.35 7.55 -4.52
N ILE A 43 9.51 8.51 -4.12
CA ILE A 43 8.45 8.31 -3.13
C ILE A 43 7.32 7.57 -3.82
N SER A 44 7.40 6.25 -3.92
CA SER A 44 6.25 5.39 -4.16
C SER A 44 5.33 5.46 -2.94
N ILE A 45 4.26 6.24 -3.04
CA ILE A 45 3.17 6.22 -2.07
C ILE A 45 2.58 4.80 -2.11
N ASN A 46 2.86 4.04 -1.07
CA ASN A 46 2.60 2.61 -0.98
C ASN A 46 1.20 2.40 -0.39
N ILE A 47 0.15 2.58 -1.20
CA ILE A 47 -1.23 2.63 -0.68
C ILE A 47 -1.89 1.22 -0.53
N GLU A 48 -1.14 0.10 -0.57
CA GLU A 48 -1.60 -1.15 0.10
C GLU A 48 -0.53 -1.79 1.01
N LYS A 49 0.39 -0.99 1.56
CA LYS A 49 1.15 -1.42 2.75
C LYS A 49 0.64 -0.68 3.96
N ILE A 50 -0.29 -1.30 4.69
CA ILE A 50 -0.36 -1.06 6.14
C ILE A 50 -0.52 -2.40 6.77
N ASN A 51 0.61 -3.06 6.98
CA ASN A 51 0.51 -4.38 7.55
C ASN A 51 1.27 -4.45 8.87
N SER A 52 2.32 -3.66 9.11
CA SER A 52 3.02 -3.72 10.40
C SER A 52 2.50 -2.66 11.40
N ILE A 53 1.73 -3.12 12.39
CA ILE A 53 1.28 -2.30 13.52
C ILE A 53 1.96 -2.80 14.80
N ALA A 54 2.65 -1.89 15.49
CA ALA A 54 3.18 -2.16 16.82
C ALA A 54 2.29 -1.52 17.89
N PHE A 55 1.80 -2.33 18.82
CA PHE A 55 1.16 -1.86 20.04
C PHE A 55 2.18 -1.88 21.18
N VAL A 56 2.44 -0.72 21.79
CA VAL A 56 3.31 -0.62 22.97
C VAL A 56 2.44 -0.70 24.21
N ILE A 57 2.37 -1.91 24.79
CA ILE A 57 1.49 -2.27 25.89
C ILE A 57 2.21 -2.03 27.22
N ILE A 58 1.56 -1.29 28.12
CA ILE A 58 2.13 -0.91 29.41
C ILE A 58 1.27 -1.32 30.62
N SER A 59 -0.01 -1.64 30.41
CA SER A 59 -0.99 -2.04 31.43
C SER A 59 -2.08 -2.96 30.87
N GLU A 60 -2.87 -3.61 31.73
CA GLU A 60 -4.01 -4.44 31.31
C GLU A 60 -5.06 -3.64 30.52
N ASN A 61 -5.28 -2.36 30.87
CA ASN A 61 -6.17 -1.48 30.11
C ASN A 61 -5.64 -1.22 28.70
N SER A 62 -4.33 -0.95 28.56
CA SER A 62 -3.72 -0.79 27.24
C SER A 62 -3.84 -2.06 26.39
N LEU A 63 -3.70 -3.23 27.00
CA LEU A 63 -3.89 -4.51 26.33
C LEU A 63 -5.34 -4.69 25.88
N SER A 64 -6.31 -4.42 26.75
CA SER A 64 -7.74 -4.50 26.42
C SER A 64 -8.10 -3.59 25.25
N ASN A 65 -7.62 -2.35 25.25
CA ASN A 65 -7.85 -1.41 24.16
C ASN A 65 -7.16 -1.87 22.86
N ALA A 66 -5.91 -2.34 22.92
CA ALA A 66 -5.23 -2.89 21.75
C ALA A 66 -5.98 -4.08 21.12
N VAL A 67 -6.53 -4.98 21.95
CA VAL A 67 -7.34 -6.11 21.48
C VAL A 67 -8.62 -5.64 20.78
N LYS A 68 -9.34 -4.65 21.34
CA LYS A 68 -10.52 -4.05 20.69
C LYS A 68 -10.17 -3.47 19.32
N ILE A 69 -9.05 -2.74 19.23
CA ILE A 69 -8.56 -2.18 17.97
C ILE A 69 -8.28 -3.28 16.95
N CYS A 70 -7.53 -4.32 17.35
CA CYS A 70 -7.22 -5.44 16.47
C CYS A 70 -8.50 -6.08 15.92
N ARG A 71 -9.47 -6.36 16.79
CA ARG A 71 -10.77 -6.94 16.40
C ARG A 71 -11.53 -6.05 15.41
N GLY A 72 -11.54 -4.74 15.66
CA GLY A 72 -12.18 -3.76 14.78
C GLY A 72 -11.59 -3.75 13.36
N LEU A 73 -10.26 -3.69 13.27
CA LEU A 73 -9.51 -3.72 12.01
C LEU A 73 -9.81 -5.00 11.20
N ILE A 74 -9.80 -6.15 11.87
CA ILE A 74 -10.03 -7.47 11.25
C ILE A 74 -11.48 -7.59 10.73
N ASN A 75 -12.45 -7.16 11.53
CA ASN A 75 -13.87 -7.28 11.17
C ASN A 75 -14.23 -6.39 9.98
N LYS A 76 -13.71 -5.17 9.92
CA LYS A 76 -13.95 -4.26 8.79
C LYS A 76 -13.42 -4.84 7.48
N LYS A 77 -12.19 -5.37 7.47
CA LYS A 77 -11.62 -5.99 6.27
C LYS A 77 -12.32 -7.28 5.84
N SER A 78 -12.86 -8.03 6.79
CA SER A 78 -13.68 -9.21 6.47
C SER A 78 -14.96 -8.84 5.72
N ALA A 79 -15.50 -7.64 5.94
CA ALA A 79 -16.70 -7.14 5.25
C ALA A 79 -16.40 -6.61 3.84
N ASP A 80 -15.18 -6.09 3.59
CA ASP A 80 -14.79 -5.48 2.31
C ASP A 80 -14.35 -6.50 1.23
N GLU A 81 -14.32 -7.81 1.54
CA GLU A 81 -13.89 -8.92 0.66
C GLU A 81 -12.50 -8.73 -0.01
N SER A 82 -11.65 -7.84 0.52
CA SER A 82 -10.31 -7.54 -0.01
C SER A 82 -9.24 -8.41 0.66
N GLU A 83 -8.22 -8.87 -0.09
CA GLU A 83 -7.04 -9.51 0.50
C GLU A 83 -6.27 -8.52 1.41
N ALA A 84 -6.11 -8.83 2.71
CA ALA A 84 -5.37 -8.01 3.67
C ALA A 84 -4.34 -8.86 4.43
N TYR A 85 -3.11 -8.36 4.58
CA TYR A 85 -2.11 -8.95 5.47
C TYR A 85 -1.95 -8.03 6.69
N TYR A 86 -1.90 -8.55 7.91
CA TYR A 86 -1.63 -7.75 9.10
C TYR A 86 -0.54 -8.43 9.92
N LYS A 87 0.61 -7.79 10.06
CA LYS A 87 1.64 -8.08 11.04
C LYS A 87 1.42 -7.23 12.29
N ILE A 88 0.83 -7.82 13.32
CA ILE A 88 0.51 -7.14 14.56
C ILE A 88 1.46 -7.61 15.65
N ASN A 89 2.24 -6.66 16.18
CA ASN A 89 3.20 -6.94 17.24
C ASN A 89 2.80 -6.23 18.54
N PHE A 90 2.70 -7.00 19.61
CA PHE A 90 2.49 -6.48 20.96
C PHE A 90 3.85 -6.40 21.65
N PHE A 91 4.31 -5.19 21.94
CA PHE A 91 5.55 -4.94 22.67
C PHE A 91 5.24 -4.76 24.16
N ILE A 92 5.80 -5.63 24.99
CA ILE A 92 5.61 -5.64 26.44
C ILE A 92 6.96 -5.65 27.14
N GLU A 93 7.09 -4.90 28.24
CA GLU A 93 8.31 -4.88 29.06
C GLU A 93 8.57 -6.27 29.67
N GLU A 94 9.80 -6.76 29.61
CA GLU A 94 10.15 -8.15 29.92
C GLU A 94 9.87 -8.54 31.38
N ASN A 95 9.89 -7.56 32.28
CA ASN A 95 9.59 -7.72 33.70
C ASN A 95 8.07 -7.81 34.01
N LYS A 96 7.19 -7.59 33.05
CA LYS A 96 5.72 -7.65 33.23
C LYS A 96 5.15 -9.03 32.90
N GLU A 97 5.61 -10.07 33.59
CA GLU A 97 5.23 -11.46 33.31
C GLU A 97 3.72 -11.72 33.32
N VAL A 98 2.98 -11.10 34.26
CA VAL A 98 1.52 -11.24 34.37
C VAL A 98 0.86 -10.69 33.10
N LEU A 99 1.24 -9.49 32.67
CA LEU A 99 0.71 -8.83 31.49
C LEU A 99 1.04 -9.60 30.20
N ILE A 100 2.24 -10.19 30.13
CA ILE A 100 2.64 -11.07 29.03
C ILE A 100 1.69 -12.28 28.95
N LYS A 101 1.42 -12.94 30.08
CA LYS A 101 0.47 -14.07 30.14
C LYS A 101 -0.93 -13.65 29.73
N SER A 102 -1.41 -12.49 30.21
CA SER A 102 -2.69 -11.91 29.81
C SER A 102 -2.77 -11.66 28.30
N ALA A 103 -1.70 -11.14 27.71
CA ALA A 103 -1.63 -10.89 26.28
C ALA A 103 -1.70 -12.18 25.44
N TYR A 104 -0.96 -13.22 25.84
CA TYR A 104 -1.08 -14.54 25.20
C TYR A 104 -2.51 -15.10 25.31
N ALA A 105 -3.12 -15.02 26.49
CA ALA A 105 -4.48 -15.52 26.71
C ALA A 105 -5.52 -14.76 25.86
N ALA A 106 -5.42 -13.42 25.82
CA ALA A 106 -6.28 -12.58 25.01
C ALA A 106 -6.14 -12.91 23.52
N LEU A 107 -4.90 -13.04 23.02
CA LEU A 107 -4.65 -13.37 21.63
C LEU A 107 -5.21 -14.76 21.24
N ILE A 108 -4.99 -15.78 22.07
CA ILE A 108 -5.55 -17.12 21.84
C ILE A 108 -7.08 -17.06 21.80
N LYS A 109 -7.69 -16.25 22.67
CA LYS A 109 -9.14 -16.05 22.70
C LYS A 109 -9.63 -15.39 21.40
N GLU A 110 -9.00 -14.31 20.95
CA GLU A 110 -9.35 -13.65 19.68
C GLU A 110 -9.25 -14.61 18.49
N LEU A 111 -8.15 -15.36 18.38
CA LEU A 111 -7.94 -16.32 17.29
C LEU A 111 -9.04 -17.40 17.26
N LYS A 112 -9.53 -17.84 18.42
CA LYS A 112 -10.64 -18.79 18.54
C LYS A 112 -11.99 -18.16 18.19
N GLU A 113 -12.28 -16.97 18.72
CA GLU A 113 -13.55 -16.26 18.52
C GLU A 113 -13.77 -15.82 17.08
N LEU A 114 -12.69 -15.45 16.39
CA LEU A 114 -12.71 -15.11 14.97
C LEU A 114 -13.04 -16.30 14.05
N LYS A 115 -13.26 -17.51 14.61
CA LYS A 115 -13.58 -18.75 13.88
C LYS A 115 -12.70 -18.90 12.64
N LEU A 116 -11.40 -18.63 12.78
CA LEU A 116 -10.42 -18.82 11.71
C LEU A 116 -10.39 -20.32 11.37
N ASN A 117 -11.24 -20.68 10.41
CA ASN A 117 -11.54 -22.03 9.97
C ASN A 117 -10.70 -22.29 8.71
N PRO A 118 -9.88 -23.35 8.63
CA PRO A 118 -8.96 -23.59 7.52
C PRO A 118 -9.63 -23.72 6.13
N PHE A 119 -10.96 -23.71 6.03
CA PHE A 119 -11.69 -23.92 4.78
C PHE A 119 -12.55 -22.76 4.29
N LYS A 120 -12.69 -21.65 5.02
CA LYS A 120 -13.39 -20.45 4.51
C LYS A 120 -12.90 -19.18 5.21
N PHE A 121 -11.85 -18.57 4.68
CA PHE A 121 -11.69 -17.14 4.39
C PHE A 121 -10.37 -17.01 3.61
N LYS A 122 -10.46 -16.82 2.29
CA LYS A 122 -9.29 -16.82 1.38
C LYS A 122 -8.49 -15.51 1.43
N PHE A 123 -8.93 -14.53 2.24
CA PHE A 123 -8.63 -13.11 2.02
C PHE A 123 -7.98 -12.37 3.21
N ILE A 124 -7.68 -12.98 4.36
CA ILE A 124 -6.96 -12.24 5.43
C ILE A 124 -5.85 -13.11 6.03
N ASN A 125 -4.60 -12.65 5.89
CA ASN A 125 -3.44 -13.28 6.51
C ASN A 125 -2.98 -12.43 7.71
N ILE A 126 -3.16 -12.92 8.94
CA ILE A 126 -2.75 -12.17 10.14
C ILE A 126 -1.61 -12.90 10.84
N GLU A 127 -0.51 -12.20 11.08
CA GLU A 127 0.61 -12.62 11.89
C GLU A 127 0.60 -11.84 13.21
N PHE A 128 0.47 -12.55 14.32
CA PHE A 128 0.54 -11.96 15.65
C PHE A 128 1.82 -12.39 16.36
N GLU A 129 2.52 -11.42 16.94
CA GLU A 129 3.74 -11.68 17.69
C GLU A 129 3.78 -10.86 18.99
N ILE A 130 4.14 -11.50 20.10
CA ILE A 130 4.45 -10.79 21.36
C ILE A 130 5.96 -10.63 21.45
N LYS A 131 6.43 -9.39 21.43
CA LYS A 131 7.85 -9.03 21.59
C LYS A 131 8.11 -8.46 22.98
N LYS A 132 9.19 -8.90 23.60
CA LYS A 132 9.65 -8.41 24.89
C LYS A 132 10.70 -7.32 24.70
N TYR A 133 10.69 -6.31 25.55
CA TYR A 133 11.73 -5.28 25.60
C TYR A 133 12.18 -4.98 27.03
N LYS A 134 13.38 -4.43 27.19
CA LYS A 134 13.91 -4.07 28.51
C LYS A 134 13.26 -2.81 29.07
N LYS A 135 13.50 -1.67 28.41
CA LYS A 135 12.84 -0.38 28.68
C LYS A 135 12.69 0.40 27.40
N LEU A 136 11.65 1.23 27.32
CA LEU A 136 11.47 2.17 26.20
C LEU A 136 12.53 3.29 26.22
N SER A 137 12.99 3.68 27.41
CA SER A 137 13.99 4.74 27.60
C SER A 137 15.38 4.40 27.04
N ASP A 138 15.68 3.11 26.85
CA ASP A 138 17.00 2.66 26.41
C ASP A 138 17.20 2.88 24.90
N GLY A 139 16.16 3.35 24.20
CA GLY A 139 16.23 3.82 22.82
C GLY A 139 16.21 2.70 21.76
N ASP A 140 16.89 1.57 22.00
CA ASP A 140 16.98 0.46 21.05
C ASP A 140 15.61 -0.05 20.59
N THR A 141 14.65 -0.11 21.52
CA THR A 141 13.28 -0.54 21.21
C THR A 141 12.57 0.47 20.31
N VAL A 142 12.67 1.77 20.62
CA VAL A 142 12.02 2.82 19.83
C VAL A 142 12.64 2.91 18.43
N LYS A 143 13.96 2.76 18.34
CA LYS A 143 14.67 2.65 17.06
C LYS A 143 14.14 1.49 16.22
N LEU A 144 14.06 0.29 16.81
CA LEU A 144 13.55 -0.89 16.13
C LEU A 144 12.11 -0.69 15.65
N LEU A 145 11.26 -0.07 16.48
CA LEU A 145 9.89 0.26 16.12
C LEU A 145 9.84 1.17 14.88
N PHE A 146 10.64 2.25 14.86
CA PHE A 146 10.71 3.20 13.75
C PHE A 146 11.22 2.58 12.43
N GLU A 147 12.09 1.56 12.52
CA GLU A 147 12.69 0.94 11.34
C GLU A 147 11.82 -0.17 10.72
N ASN A 148 10.89 -0.75 11.49
CA ASN A 148 10.21 -2.00 11.09
C ASN A 148 8.67 -1.91 11.03
N PHE A 149 8.07 -0.84 11.54
CA PHE A 149 6.62 -0.71 11.63
C PHE A 149 6.11 0.49 10.86
N ASP A 150 5.00 0.32 10.15
CA ASP A 150 4.29 1.41 9.46
C ASP A 150 3.55 2.28 10.48
N TYR A 151 3.00 1.66 11.53
CA TYR A 151 2.27 2.33 12.60
C TYR A 151 2.73 1.89 13.98
N ILE A 152 2.81 2.84 14.89
CA ILE A 152 3.13 2.58 16.30
C ILE A 152 2.07 3.25 17.16
N ILE A 153 1.40 2.45 17.98
CA ILE A 153 0.35 2.88 18.89
C ILE A 153 0.88 2.80 20.31
N PHE A 154 1.09 3.97 20.91
CA PHE A 154 1.53 4.09 22.30
C PHE A 154 0.34 4.33 23.22
N PHE A 155 0.21 3.53 24.27
CA PHE A 155 -0.74 3.79 25.36
C PHE A 155 -0.08 4.64 26.45
N LEU A 156 0.37 5.83 26.08
CA LEU A 156 1.17 6.74 26.92
C LEU A 156 0.70 8.18 26.73
N ALA A 157 0.97 9.03 27.72
CA ALA A 157 0.76 10.46 27.58
C ALA A 157 1.57 11.03 26.40
N VAL A 158 0.97 11.95 25.65
CA VAL A 158 1.58 12.60 24.46
C VAL A 158 3.00 13.10 24.76
N GLY A 159 3.20 13.80 25.89
CA GLY A 159 4.50 14.34 26.26
C GLY A 159 5.58 13.29 26.50
N ALA A 160 5.22 12.08 26.96
CA ALA A 160 6.16 10.97 27.11
C ALA A 160 6.56 10.42 25.74
N VAL A 161 5.58 10.21 24.86
CA VAL A 161 5.83 9.70 23.50
C VAL A 161 6.70 10.67 22.70
N VAL A 162 6.41 11.98 22.74
CA VAL A 162 7.23 13.00 22.08
C VAL A 162 8.70 12.90 22.48
N ARG A 163 8.99 12.73 23.77
CA ARG A 163 10.38 12.60 24.27
C ARG A 163 11.04 11.29 23.80
N LEU A 164 10.29 10.18 23.81
CA LEU A 164 10.79 8.88 23.37
C LEU A 164 11.16 8.89 21.88
N ILE A 165 10.32 9.50 21.05
CA ILE A 165 10.49 9.46 19.59
C ILE A 165 11.42 10.54 19.04
N ALA A 166 11.61 11.64 19.77
CA ALA A 166 12.38 12.81 19.29
C ALA A 166 13.74 12.47 18.66
N PRO A 167 14.57 11.55 19.21
CA PRO A 167 15.87 11.20 18.62
C PRO A 167 15.79 10.47 17.27
N TYR A 168 14.62 9.93 16.91
CA TYR A 168 14.43 9.06 15.74
C TYR A 168 13.66 9.72 14.59
N LEU A 169 13.19 10.96 14.78
CA LEU A 169 12.45 11.70 13.77
C LEU A 169 13.34 12.03 12.57
N LYS A 170 12.89 11.68 11.36
CA LYS A 170 13.58 11.98 10.10
C LYS A 170 12.76 12.94 9.24
N ASN A 171 11.56 12.53 8.84
CA ASN A 171 10.58 13.36 8.14
C ASN A 171 9.26 12.60 7.89
N LYS A 172 8.19 13.35 7.61
CA LYS A 172 6.82 12.85 7.36
C LYS A 172 6.65 11.84 6.20
N TYR A 173 7.68 11.60 5.39
CA TYR A 173 7.66 10.64 4.27
C TYR A 173 8.36 9.31 4.62
N LYS A 174 9.14 9.29 5.71
CA LYS A 174 9.89 8.11 6.17
C LYS A 174 9.46 7.65 7.56
N ASP A 175 9.01 8.58 8.41
CA ASP A 175 8.64 8.29 9.78
C ASP A 175 7.28 7.57 9.83
N PRO A 176 7.11 6.57 10.71
CA PRO A 176 5.86 5.84 10.85
C PRO A 176 4.71 6.73 11.32
N GLY A 177 3.48 6.27 11.09
CA GLY A 177 2.29 6.85 11.69
C GLY A 177 2.28 6.60 13.20
N ILE A 178 2.44 7.65 14.00
CA ILE A 178 2.42 7.53 15.47
C ILE A 178 1.05 7.96 15.98
N ILE A 179 0.39 7.06 16.72
CA ILE A 179 -0.84 7.36 17.46
C ILE A 179 -0.56 7.19 18.96
N THR A 180 -1.09 8.11 19.76
CA THR A 180 -1.08 7.96 21.22
C THR A 180 -2.49 7.84 21.74
N VAL A 181 -2.73 6.84 22.57
CA VAL A 181 -4.01 6.59 23.23
C VAL A 181 -3.81 6.77 24.72
N ASP A 182 -4.65 7.54 25.39
CA ASP A 182 -4.59 7.64 26.85
C ASP A 182 -5.02 6.33 27.52
N GLU A 183 -4.72 6.16 28.80
CA GLU A 183 -4.97 4.90 29.50
C GLU A 183 -6.45 4.49 29.55
N ALA A 184 -7.37 5.48 29.57
CA ALA A 184 -8.80 5.21 29.52
C ALA A 184 -9.32 4.90 28.11
N GLY A 185 -8.50 5.09 27.08
CA GLY A 185 -8.91 4.96 25.68
C GLY A 185 -9.83 6.08 25.20
N LYS A 186 -9.90 7.20 25.92
CA LYS A 186 -10.82 8.31 25.64
C LYS A 186 -10.35 9.20 24.50
N PHE A 187 -9.06 9.40 24.34
CA PHE A 187 -8.44 10.29 23.36
C PHE A 187 -7.43 9.52 22.53
N ILE A 188 -7.65 9.53 21.21
CA ILE A 188 -6.78 8.88 20.24
C ILE A 188 -6.12 9.98 19.41
N VAL A 189 -4.90 10.33 19.78
CA VAL A 189 -4.19 11.48 19.21
C VAL A 189 -3.34 11.02 18.04
N SER A 190 -3.58 11.59 16.86
CA SER A 190 -2.67 11.49 15.72
C SER A 190 -1.46 12.38 16.00
N LEU A 191 -0.31 11.77 16.32
CA LEU A 191 0.86 12.49 16.83
C LEU A 191 1.90 12.80 15.77
N LEU A 192 2.21 11.85 14.87
CA LEU A 192 3.23 12.00 13.83
C LEU A 192 2.77 11.37 12.51
N SER A 193 3.22 11.95 11.40
CA SER A 193 2.93 11.47 10.04
C SER A 193 1.42 11.35 9.75
N GLY A 194 0.65 12.36 10.18
CA GLY A 194 -0.82 12.40 10.08
C GLY A 194 -1.42 12.05 8.72
N HIS A 195 -0.98 12.72 7.65
CA HIS A 195 -1.52 12.49 6.29
C HIS A 195 -0.78 11.34 5.60
N ILE A 196 0.45 11.61 5.17
CA ILE A 196 1.23 10.68 4.33
C ILE A 196 1.51 9.34 5.04
N GLY A 197 1.78 9.37 6.35
CA GLY A 197 1.94 8.15 7.16
C GLY A 197 0.64 7.63 7.76
N GLY A 198 -0.52 8.16 7.35
CA GLY A 198 -1.85 7.65 7.66
C GLY A 198 -2.31 7.74 9.12
N ALA A 199 -1.58 8.43 10.01
CA ALA A 199 -1.95 8.47 11.43
C ALA A 199 -3.29 9.17 11.70
N ASN A 200 -3.70 10.16 10.89
CA ASN A 200 -5.02 10.80 11.00
C ASN A 200 -6.14 9.80 10.73
N ARG A 201 -6.07 9.15 9.55
CA ARG A 201 -7.06 8.15 9.13
C ARG A 201 -7.14 7.00 10.14
N LEU A 202 -5.98 6.50 10.61
CA LEU A 202 -5.97 5.41 11.57
C LEU A 202 -6.51 5.86 12.94
N ALA A 203 -6.25 7.10 13.39
CA ALA A 203 -6.82 7.63 14.63
C ALA A 203 -8.35 7.72 14.57
N GLU A 204 -8.91 8.23 13.46
CA GLU A 204 -10.36 8.23 13.21
C GLU A 204 -10.93 6.81 13.21
N GLU A 205 -10.29 5.89 12.51
CA GLU A 205 -10.73 4.50 12.42
C GLU A 205 -10.71 3.79 13.78
N ILE A 206 -9.62 3.92 14.53
CA ILE A 206 -9.47 3.38 15.88
C ILE A 206 -10.55 3.90 16.82
N SER A 207 -11.01 5.14 16.63
CA SER A 207 -12.04 5.74 17.48
C SER A 207 -13.40 5.05 17.36
N GLY A 208 -13.67 4.40 16.22
CA GLY A 208 -14.85 3.55 16.05
C GLY A 208 -14.79 2.23 16.81
N TYR A 209 -13.62 1.82 17.32
CA TYR A 209 -13.41 0.52 17.96
C TYR A 209 -13.33 0.57 19.48
N ILE A 210 -13.06 1.75 20.03
CA ILE A 210 -13.06 1.98 21.47
C ILE A 210 -14.26 2.86 21.81
N GLU A 211 -15.15 2.32 22.64
CA GLU A 211 -16.37 3.01 23.06
C GLU A 211 -16.06 4.35 23.73
N ASN A 212 -16.82 5.40 23.38
CA ASN A 212 -16.67 6.76 23.89
C ASN A 212 -15.29 7.41 23.67
N SER A 213 -14.53 6.90 22.71
CA SER A 213 -13.25 7.49 22.32
C SER A 213 -13.42 8.62 21.32
N ILE A 214 -12.47 9.57 21.34
CA ILE A 214 -12.48 10.78 20.53
C ILE A 214 -11.15 10.87 19.77
N PRO A 215 -11.17 10.91 18.43
CA PRO A 215 -9.96 11.15 17.67
C PRO A 215 -9.54 12.62 17.81
N VAL A 216 -8.26 12.86 18.06
CA VAL A 216 -7.67 14.20 18.18
C VAL A 216 -6.70 14.42 17.03
N ILE A 217 -7.17 15.15 16.02
CA ILE A 217 -6.41 15.52 14.82
C ILE A 217 -6.24 17.03 14.78
N THR A 218 -4.99 17.49 14.68
CA THR A 218 -4.63 18.91 14.88
C THR A 218 -3.99 19.56 13.65
N THR A 219 -3.93 18.85 12.52
CA THR A 219 -3.17 19.36 11.37
C THR A 219 -3.83 20.61 10.77
N ALA A 220 -3.00 21.51 10.21
CA ALA A 220 -3.44 22.81 9.68
C ALA A 220 -4.41 22.70 8.49
N THR A 221 -4.34 21.59 7.75
CA THR A 221 -5.22 21.27 6.63
C THR A 221 -6.62 20.87 7.10
N ASP A 222 -6.72 20.20 8.25
CA ASP A 222 -8.02 19.83 8.85
C ASP A 222 -8.68 21.00 9.58
N SER A 223 -7.91 21.81 10.32
CA SER A 223 -8.45 22.96 11.08
C SER A 223 -8.93 24.13 10.22
N LYS A 224 -8.51 24.22 8.95
CA LYS A 224 -8.86 25.33 8.05
C LYS A 224 -9.85 24.95 6.94
N ASN A 225 -10.23 23.67 6.83
CA ASN A 225 -11.10 23.16 5.76
C ASN A 225 -10.68 23.66 4.35
N LYS A 226 -9.36 23.75 4.11
CA LYS A 226 -8.74 24.21 2.86
C LYS A 226 -8.21 23.02 2.07
N PHE A 227 -8.24 23.13 0.74
CA PHE A 227 -7.74 22.07 -0.15
C PHE A 227 -6.27 21.73 0.13
N SER A 228 -5.94 20.44 0.10
CA SER A 228 -4.60 19.90 0.32
C SER A 228 -4.27 18.90 -0.78
N ILE A 229 -3.13 19.08 -1.46
CA ILE A 229 -2.79 18.21 -2.60
C ILE A 229 -2.44 16.79 -2.16
N ASP A 230 -1.80 16.61 -1.00
CA ASP A 230 -1.51 15.30 -0.44
C ASP A 230 -2.77 14.62 0.10
N ALA A 231 -3.69 15.33 0.75
CA ALA A 231 -4.97 14.74 1.15
C ALA A 231 -5.83 14.38 -0.08
N PHE A 232 -5.81 15.21 -1.13
CA PHE A 232 -6.46 14.92 -2.40
C PHE A 232 -5.88 13.66 -3.05
N ALA A 233 -4.56 13.55 -3.10
CA ALA A 233 -3.88 12.37 -3.64
C ALA A 233 -4.14 11.12 -2.79
N GLU A 234 -4.17 11.23 -1.46
CA GLU A 234 -4.48 10.10 -0.58
C GLU A 234 -5.91 9.62 -0.77
N LYS A 235 -6.89 10.54 -0.76
CA LYS A 235 -8.32 10.22 -0.91
C LYS A 235 -8.62 9.47 -2.21
N PHE A 236 -7.98 9.87 -3.30
CA PHE A 236 -8.21 9.31 -4.63
C PHE A 236 -7.12 8.37 -5.12
N ASP A 237 -6.18 8.05 -4.23
CA ASP A 237 -5.20 7.02 -4.49
C ASP A 237 -4.23 7.37 -5.64
N PHE A 238 -3.76 8.61 -5.63
CA PHE A 238 -2.87 9.17 -6.63
C PHE A 238 -1.42 9.22 -6.13
N TYR A 239 -0.48 8.92 -7.02
CA TYR A 239 0.93 9.17 -6.80
C TYR A 239 1.27 10.61 -7.23
N ILE A 240 1.94 11.39 -6.38
CA ILE A 240 2.38 12.76 -6.70
C ILE A 240 3.83 12.72 -7.20
N GLU A 241 4.08 13.16 -8.43
CA GLU A 241 5.45 13.38 -8.92
C GLU A 241 6.12 14.52 -8.15
N ASP A 242 7.39 14.35 -7.77
CA ASP A 242 8.15 15.28 -6.93
C ASP A 242 7.44 15.67 -5.63
N ALA A 243 6.76 14.71 -4.97
CA ALA A 243 5.89 14.94 -3.82
C ALA A 243 6.49 15.86 -2.75
N LYS A 244 7.78 15.71 -2.42
CA LYS A 244 8.46 16.56 -1.42
C LYS A 244 8.34 18.05 -1.73
N LYS A 245 8.52 18.43 -2.99
CA LYS A 245 8.50 19.82 -3.46
C LYS A 245 7.07 20.27 -3.76
N LYS A 246 6.32 19.50 -4.55
CA LYS A 246 4.97 19.88 -4.99
C LYS A 246 4.00 19.99 -3.81
N VAL A 247 4.05 19.09 -2.85
CA VAL A 247 3.15 19.14 -1.67
C VAL A 247 3.37 20.42 -0.88
N LYS A 248 4.62 20.80 -0.62
CA LYS A 248 4.95 22.05 0.08
C LYS A 248 4.43 23.25 -0.71
N ASP A 249 4.82 23.35 -1.97
CA ASP A 249 4.51 24.51 -2.83
C ASP A 249 2.99 24.69 -3.02
N PHE A 250 2.23 23.62 -3.23
CA PHE A 250 0.79 23.69 -3.47
C PHE A 250 -0.01 23.91 -2.18
N ASN A 251 0.39 23.31 -1.06
CA ASN A 251 -0.31 23.54 0.21
C ASN A 251 -0.06 24.96 0.73
N GLU A 252 1.15 25.52 0.57
CA GLU A 252 1.41 26.93 0.88
C GLU A 252 0.55 27.88 0.03
N ALA A 253 0.40 27.60 -1.27
CA ALA A 253 -0.47 28.34 -2.17
C ALA A 253 -1.95 28.25 -1.73
N SER A 254 -2.40 27.07 -1.28
CA SER A 254 -3.77 26.87 -0.79
C SER A 254 -4.03 27.67 0.50
N LEU A 255 -3.06 27.70 1.42
CA LEU A 255 -3.13 28.52 2.63
C LEU A 255 -3.24 30.02 2.33
N LYS A 256 -2.65 30.49 1.22
CA LYS A 256 -2.75 31.88 0.71
C LYS A 256 -3.98 32.15 -0.16
N ASP A 257 -4.87 31.17 -0.32
CA ASP A 257 -6.04 31.22 -1.19
C ASP A 257 -5.70 31.44 -2.68
N GLU A 258 -4.53 31.01 -3.15
CA GLU A 258 -4.23 31.07 -4.59
C GLU A 258 -5.21 30.22 -5.41
N SER A 259 -5.40 30.56 -6.69
CA SER A 259 -6.30 29.81 -7.57
C SER A 259 -5.64 28.55 -8.11
N PHE A 260 -6.43 27.47 -8.17
CA PHE A 260 -6.00 26.18 -8.70
C PHE A 260 -6.87 25.78 -9.87
N GLU A 261 -6.28 25.07 -10.81
CA GLU A 261 -7.01 24.33 -11.84
C GLU A 261 -6.61 22.86 -11.75
N ILE A 262 -7.60 22.01 -11.61
CA ILE A 262 -7.44 20.56 -11.61
C ILE A 262 -7.91 20.07 -12.97
N ILE A 263 -6.98 19.45 -13.67
CA ILE A 263 -7.13 18.93 -15.02
C ILE A 263 -7.22 17.42 -14.91
N LEU A 264 -8.33 16.86 -15.38
CA LEU A 264 -8.53 15.41 -15.42
C LEU A 264 -8.45 14.93 -16.87
N GLU A 265 -7.67 13.89 -17.12
CA GLU A 265 -7.66 13.23 -18.43
C GLU A 265 -9.06 12.69 -18.79
N ASP A 266 -9.38 12.61 -20.08
CA ASP A 266 -10.66 12.04 -20.49
C ASP A 266 -10.78 10.58 -20.04
N ASN A 267 -11.93 10.23 -19.46
CA ASN A 267 -12.29 8.95 -18.79
C ASN A 267 -12.25 8.91 -17.26
N TYR A 268 -11.96 10.01 -16.56
CA TYR A 268 -12.33 10.13 -15.13
C TYR A 268 -13.81 10.52 -15.02
N LYS A 269 -14.69 9.55 -15.25
CA LYS A 269 -16.14 9.73 -15.10
C LYS A 269 -16.63 9.44 -13.66
N ASP A 270 -15.74 9.04 -12.75
CA ASP A 270 -16.10 8.76 -11.36
C ASP A 270 -16.24 10.04 -10.53
N PHE A 271 -17.47 10.26 -10.07
CA PHE A 271 -17.92 11.37 -9.25
C PHE A 271 -17.60 11.09 -7.77
N ASP A 272 -16.47 11.62 -7.31
CA ASP A 272 -16.31 12.14 -5.95
C ASP A 272 -15.30 13.31 -5.93
N ILE A 273 -14.40 13.45 -6.93
CA ILE A 273 -13.45 14.59 -7.00
C ILE A 273 -14.15 15.96 -6.97
N LYS A 274 -15.19 16.16 -7.78
CA LYS A 274 -15.93 17.44 -7.79
C LYS A 274 -16.64 17.69 -6.46
N GLN A 275 -17.16 16.64 -5.83
CA GLN A 275 -17.86 16.75 -4.55
C GLN A 275 -16.88 17.00 -3.40
N TYR A 276 -15.81 16.22 -3.33
CA TYR A 276 -14.68 16.40 -2.45
C TYR A 276 -14.12 17.83 -2.52
N VAL A 277 -13.84 18.33 -3.73
CA VAL A 277 -13.30 19.68 -3.91
C VAL A 277 -14.29 20.76 -3.46
N LYS A 278 -15.61 20.55 -3.60
CA LYS A 278 -16.63 21.49 -3.11
C LYS A 278 -16.67 21.59 -1.58
N GLY A 279 -16.13 20.60 -0.85
CA GLY A 279 -16.09 20.61 0.61
C GLY A 279 -15.17 21.67 1.21
N PHE A 280 -14.26 22.24 0.43
CA PHE A 280 -13.25 23.18 0.92
C PHE A 280 -13.70 24.64 0.83
N ILE A 281 -13.27 25.47 1.79
CA ILE A 281 -13.62 26.90 1.83
C ILE A 281 -13.07 27.69 0.62
N ASN A 282 -11.96 27.23 0.03
CA ASN A 282 -11.35 27.82 -1.15
C ASN A 282 -11.85 27.19 -2.46
N ALA A 283 -12.87 26.32 -2.43
CA ALA A 283 -13.43 25.66 -3.61
C ALA A 283 -13.80 26.61 -4.75
N LYS A 284 -14.29 27.83 -4.43
CA LYS A 284 -14.62 28.85 -5.45
C LYS A 284 -13.43 29.30 -6.31
N ARG A 285 -12.19 29.04 -5.85
CA ARG A 285 -10.94 29.34 -6.55
C ARG A 285 -10.33 28.10 -7.20
N ILE A 286 -11.00 26.94 -7.11
CA ILE A 286 -10.57 25.67 -7.70
C ILE A 286 -11.47 25.40 -8.90
N LYS A 287 -10.88 25.37 -10.10
CA LYS A 287 -11.58 24.98 -11.33
C LYS A 287 -11.26 23.54 -11.64
N ILE A 288 -12.27 22.75 -12.00
CA ILE A 288 -12.08 21.37 -12.44
C ILE A 288 -12.47 21.29 -13.91
N ASN A 289 -11.48 21.10 -14.76
CA ASN A 289 -11.66 20.95 -16.19
C ASN A 289 -11.55 19.46 -16.56
N GLY A 290 -12.52 18.98 -17.32
CA GLY A 290 -12.43 17.65 -17.94
C GLY A 290 -11.59 17.71 -19.21
N ALA A 291 -11.26 16.53 -19.73
CA ALA A 291 -10.73 16.31 -21.07
C ALA A 291 -9.61 17.27 -21.49
N LEU A 292 -8.34 16.90 -21.28
CA LEU A 292 -7.24 17.64 -21.90
C LEU A 292 -6.64 16.97 -23.14
N ASP A 293 -6.61 17.77 -24.21
CA ASP A 293 -5.79 17.49 -25.38
C ASP A 293 -4.36 18.00 -25.14
N PHE A 294 -3.53 17.11 -24.62
CA PHE A 294 -2.10 17.36 -24.39
C PHE A 294 -1.30 17.70 -25.66
N LYS A 295 -1.82 17.40 -26.87
CA LYS A 295 -1.16 17.81 -28.12
C LYS A 295 -1.36 19.29 -28.42
N ASN A 296 -2.49 19.85 -27.98
CA ASN A 296 -2.86 21.25 -28.19
C ASN A 296 -2.54 22.15 -26.98
N LEU A 297 -2.17 21.56 -25.84
CA LEU A 297 -1.45 22.23 -24.76
C LEU A 297 -0.03 22.60 -25.22
N LYS A 298 0.08 23.54 -26.17
CA LYS A 298 1.31 24.30 -26.27
C LYS A 298 1.45 25.07 -24.96
N LEU A 299 2.66 25.07 -24.41
CA LEU A 299 3.15 26.03 -23.41
C LEU A 299 3.03 27.46 -23.96
N ASN A 300 1.83 27.93 -24.29
CA ASN A 300 1.59 29.33 -24.48
C ASN A 300 1.63 29.91 -23.07
N SER A 301 2.77 30.49 -22.74
CA SER A 301 3.08 31.24 -21.52
C SER A 301 1.99 32.24 -21.14
N GLU A 302 1.12 32.64 -22.07
CA GLU A 302 -0.06 33.49 -21.82
C GLU A 302 -1.20 32.79 -21.05
N ASN A 303 -1.40 31.48 -21.21
CA ASN A 303 -2.46 30.73 -20.50
C ASN A 303 -2.08 30.40 -19.05
N PHE A 304 -0.79 30.34 -18.75
CA PHE A 304 -0.25 29.97 -17.45
C PHE A 304 0.42 31.17 -16.80
N LYS A 305 -0.37 32.21 -16.47
CA LYS A 305 0.13 33.37 -15.70
C LYS A 305 0.90 32.86 -14.47
N ASP A 306 2.07 33.45 -14.19
CA ASP A 306 3.09 32.97 -13.24
C ASP A 306 2.61 32.64 -11.80
N LYS A 307 1.37 32.96 -11.43
CA LYS A 307 0.75 32.70 -10.11
C LYS A 307 -0.35 31.63 -10.13
N HIS A 308 -0.66 31.02 -11.28
CA HIS A 308 -1.73 30.04 -11.38
C HIS A 308 -1.19 28.63 -11.13
N LYS A 309 -1.69 27.95 -10.08
CA LYS A 309 -1.31 26.56 -9.78
C LYS A 309 -2.19 25.57 -10.53
N ILE A 310 -1.60 24.49 -11.03
CA ILE A 310 -2.30 23.49 -11.85
C ILE A 310 -1.95 22.09 -11.39
N ILE A 311 -2.97 21.26 -11.24
CA ILE A 311 -2.86 19.85 -10.88
C ILE A 311 -3.34 19.05 -12.08
N ILE A 312 -2.47 18.25 -12.69
CA ILE A 312 -2.80 17.39 -13.82
C ILE A 312 -2.90 15.96 -13.31
N VAL A 313 -4.07 15.34 -13.46
CA VAL A 313 -4.30 13.94 -13.12
C VAL A 313 -4.39 13.11 -14.39
N THR A 314 -3.37 12.31 -14.69
CA THR A 314 -3.25 11.59 -15.97
C THR A 314 -2.38 10.35 -15.89
N ILE A 315 -2.71 9.35 -16.72
CA ILE A 315 -1.88 8.16 -16.89
C ILE A 315 -0.72 8.37 -17.88
N LYS A 316 -0.75 9.44 -18.69
CA LYS A 316 0.22 9.68 -19.76
C LYS A 316 1.60 10.07 -19.25
N LYS A 317 2.66 9.36 -19.65
CA LYS A 317 4.03 9.66 -19.21
C LYS A 317 4.49 11.04 -19.67
N ASP A 318 4.45 11.28 -20.98
CA ASP A 318 4.96 12.50 -21.60
C ASP A 318 3.88 13.58 -21.64
N LEU A 319 4.23 14.76 -21.11
CA LEU A 319 3.39 15.94 -21.04
C LEU A 319 4.06 17.16 -21.70
N ASN A 320 4.95 16.93 -22.68
CA ASN A 320 5.61 17.97 -23.47
C ASN A 320 6.36 19.01 -22.61
N GLY A 321 6.99 18.59 -21.51
CA GLY A 321 7.78 19.46 -20.63
C GLY A 321 6.98 20.17 -19.53
N LEU A 322 5.65 20.01 -19.47
CA LEU A 322 4.82 20.57 -18.40
C LEU A 322 5.23 20.07 -17.01
N GLU A 323 5.76 18.86 -16.93
CA GLU A 323 6.24 18.22 -15.69
C GLU A 323 7.35 19.01 -14.99
N LYS A 324 8.14 19.77 -15.75
CA LYS A 324 9.25 20.57 -15.22
C LYS A 324 8.80 21.87 -14.57
N SER A 325 7.55 22.30 -14.77
CA SER A 325 7.04 23.56 -14.24
C SER A 325 6.85 23.52 -12.73
N LYS A 326 7.29 24.58 -12.02
CA LYS A 326 7.04 24.73 -10.58
C LYS A 326 5.56 24.99 -10.25
N ASN A 327 4.77 25.43 -11.23
CA ASN A 327 3.36 25.73 -11.06
C ASN A 327 2.44 24.55 -11.41
N ILE A 328 3.00 23.44 -11.89
CA ILE A 328 2.26 22.25 -12.27
C ILE A 328 2.63 21.11 -11.32
N ALA A 329 1.64 20.43 -10.75
CA ALA A 329 1.82 19.17 -10.05
C ALA A 329 1.16 18.06 -10.87
N ILE A 330 1.85 16.93 -11.00
CA ILE A 330 1.35 15.79 -11.76
C ILE A 330 1.01 14.66 -10.80
N LEU A 331 -0.23 14.21 -10.89
CA LEU A 331 -0.78 13.13 -10.10
C LEU A 331 -1.06 11.95 -11.03
N ARG A 332 -0.48 10.79 -10.69
CA ARG A 332 -0.63 9.53 -11.42
C ARG A 332 -1.67 8.67 -10.71
N PRO A 333 -2.83 8.40 -11.32
CA PRO A 333 -3.82 7.54 -10.71
C PRO A 333 -3.31 6.10 -10.59
N LYS A 334 -3.44 5.48 -9.42
CA LYS A 334 -3.09 4.08 -9.26
C LYS A 334 -4.24 3.20 -9.73
N ARG A 335 -4.38 3.09 -11.06
CA ARG A 335 -5.57 2.49 -11.70
C ARG A 335 -5.31 1.41 -12.73
N LEU A 336 -4.04 1.05 -12.95
CA LEU A 336 -3.69 -0.01 -13.89
C LEU A 336 -3.33 -1.28 -13.14
N VAL A 337 -3.88 -2.39 -13.61
CA VAL A 337 -3.48 -3.74 -13.21
C VAL A 337 -2.59 -4.31 -14.28
N VAL A 338 -1.38 -4.73 -13.91
CA VAL A 338 -0.46 -5.38 -14.86
C VAL A 338 -0.56 -6.89 -14.68
N GLY A 339 -1.04 -7.56 -15.71
CA GLY A 339 -1.01 -9.01 -15.75
C GLY A 339 0.34 -9.48 -16.26
N ILE A 340 1.01 -10.35 -15.51
CA ILE A 340 2.36 -10.83 -15.84
C ILE A 340 2.37 -12.36 -15.86
N GLY A 341 2.90 -12.92 -16.95
CA GLY A 341 3.26 -14.33 -17.05
C GLY A 341 4.75 -14.45 -17.39
N CYS A 342 5.47 -15.33 -16.72
CA CYS A 342 6.90 -15.48 -16.92
C CYS A 342 7.36 -16.94 -16.85
N ASN A 343 8.55 -17.27 -17.38
CA ASN A 343 9.18 -18.57 -17.16
C ASN A 343 9.70 -18.69 -15.72
N ARG A 344 10.08 -19.90 -15.30
CA ARG A 344 10.68 -20.10 -13.97
C ARG A 344 12.02 -19.36 -13.87
N ASN A 345 12.33 -18.84 -12.69
CA ASN A 345 13.59 -18.15 -12.38
C ASN A 345 13.81 -16.87 -13.22
N THR A 346 12.73 -16.20 -13.61
CA THR A 346 12.84 -14.92 -14.31
C THR A 346 13.18 -13.84 -13.28
N GLY A 347 14.30 -13.13 -13.48
CA GLY A 347 14.75 -12.10 -12.54
C GLY A 347 13.93 -10.81 -12.59
N LEU A 348 13.94 -10.04 -11.50
CA LEU A 348 13.29 -8.72 -11.39
C LEU A 348 13.65 -7.81 -12.57
N LYS A 349 14.94 -7.71 -12.90
CA LYS A 349 15.44 -6.81 -13.95
C LYS A 349 14.83 -7.13 -15.32
N GLU A 350 14.68 -8.40 -15.68
CA GLU A 350 14.08 -8.79 -16.97
C GLU A 350 12.59 -8.39 -17.02
N ILE A 351 11.86 -8.59 -15.92
CA ILE A 351 10.44 -8.18 -15.81
C ILE A 351 10.33 -6.66 -15.86
N GLU A 352 11.17 -5.96 -15.10
CA GLU A 352 11.18 -4.51 -15.00
C GLU A 352 11.54 -3.83 -16.32
N ASP A 353 12.61 -4.26 -16.98
CA ASP A 353 13.04 -3.74 -18.27
C ASP A 353 11.91 -3.91 -19.30
N PHE A 354 11.23 -5.07 -19.31
CA PHE A 354 10.15 -5.33 -20.25
C PHE A 354 8.85 -4.56 -19.94
N VAL A 355 8.42 -4.52 -18.67
CA VAL A 355 7.21 -3.76 -18.29
C VAL A 355 7.42 -2.26 -18.52
N SER A 356 8.62 -1.75 -18.23
CA SER A 356 8.99 -0.36 -18.53
C SER A 356 8.92 -0.06 -20.02
N GLU A 357 9.46 -0.94 -20.86
CA GLU A 357 9.42 -0.80 -22.32
C GLU A 357 8.00 -0.74 -22.86
N ILE A 358 7.10 -1.65 -22.43
CA ILE A 358 5.72 -1.64 -22.94
C ILE A 358 4.96 -0.41 -22.45
N PHE A 359 5.20 0.07 -21.23
CA PHE A 359 4.58 1.29 -20.72
C PHE A 359 5.07 2.51 -21.49
N GLU A 360 6.38 2.58 -21.76
CA GLU A 360 7.00 3.64 -22.56
C GLU A 360 6.40 3.73 -23.95
N LYS A 361 6.35 2.59 -24.65
CA LYS A 361 5.83 2.50 -26.01
C LYS A 361 4.36 2.92 -26.11
N ASN A 362 3.59 2.73 -25.05
CA ASN A 362 2.20 3.15 -24.97
C ASN A 362 2.02 4.55 -24.37
N GLY A 363 3.11 5.24 -24.02
CA GLY A 363 3.09 6.59 -23.44
C GLY A 363 2.45 6.64 -22.06
N ILE A 364 2.56 5.58 -21.26
CA ILE A 364 1.92 5.45 -19.94
C ILE A 364 2.99 5.47 -18.84
N ALA A 365 2.74 6.19 -17.75
CA ALA A 365 3.65 6.26 -16.62
C ALA A 365 3.57 5.00 -15.75
N LEU A 366 4.71 4.37 -15.41
CA LEU A 366 4.75 3.18 -14.53
C LEU A 366 4.10 3.42 -13.16
N ASN A 367 4.16 4.65 -12.65
CA ASN A 367 3.57 5.01 -11.37
C ASN A 367 2.03 4.90 -11.34
N THR A 368 1.37 4.59 -12.46
CA THR A 368 -0.08 4.33 -12.51
C THR A 368 -0.46 2.89 -12.18
N ILE A 369 0.53 2.00 -12.03
CA ILE A 369 0.32 0.61 -11.60
C ILE A 369 -0.23 0.61 -10.18
N ARG A 370 -1.42 0.03 -9.99
CA ARG A 370 -1.99 -0.27 -8.67
C ARG A 370 -1.42 -1.58 -8.16
N ASN A 371 -1.65 -2.65 -8.90
CA ASN A 371 -1.30 -4.00 -8.50
C ASN A 371 -0.92 -4.87 -9.70
N ILE A 372 -0.37 -6.05 -9.40
CA ILE A 372 0.00 -7.06 -10.39
C ILE A 372 -0.98 -8.22 -10.30
N ALA A 373 -1.14 -8.98 -11.39
CA ALA A 373 -1.92 -10.20 -11.41
C ALA A 373 -1.20 -11.32 -12.17
N SER A 374 -1.26 -12.56 -11.66
CA SER A 374 -0.66 -13.73 -12.31
C SER A 374 -1.43 -15.02 -11.97
N ILE A 375 -0.92 -16.15 -12.45
CA ILE A 375 -1.43 -17.49 -12.14
C ILE A 375 -0.82 -18.03 -10.84
N ASP A 376 -1.61 -18.75 -10.05
CA ASP A 376 -1.25 -19.25 -8.71
C ASP A 376 0.02 -20.11 -8.63
N ASN A 377 0.36 -20.85 -9.69
CA ASN A 377 1.61 -21.61 -9.74
C ASN A 377 2.88 -20.72 -9.73
N LYS A 378 2.72 -19.38 -9.84
CA LYS A 378 3.79 -18.37 -9.74
C LYS A 378 3.90 -17.70 -8.37
N LYS A 379 3.16 -18.16 -7.35
CA LYS A 379 3.23 -17.61 -5.99
C LYS A 379 4.63 -17.59 -5.37
N ASN A 380 5.54 -18.47 -5.82
CA ASN A 380 6.92 -18.55 -5.33
C ASN A 380 7.95 -17.97 -6.32
N GLU A 381 7.52 -17.30 -7.38
CA GLU A 381 8.44 -16.74 -8.39
C GLU A 381 9.07 -15.45 -7.90
N ARG A 382 10.35 -15.51 -7.51
CA ARG A 382 11.03 -14.41 -6.82
C ARG A 382 11.02 -13.09 -7.60
N GLY A 383 11.33 -13.12 -8.90
CA GLY A 383 11.34 -11.89 -9.70
C GLY A 383 9.97 -11.25 -9.84
N LEU A 384 8.89 -12.05 -9.89
CA LEU A 384 7.52 -11.54 -9.91
C LEU A 384 7.14 -10.89 -8.58
N LEU A 385 7.49 -11.54 -7.46
CA LEU A 385 7.26 -11.02 -6.11
C LEU A 385 8.02 -9.71 -5.88
N ASP A 386 9.30 -9.67 -6.27
CA ASP A 386 10.13 -8.47 -6.14
C ASP A 386 9.61 -7.32 -7.01
N PHE A 387 9.11 -7.62 -8.23
CA PHE A 387 8.49 -6.60 -9.10
C PHE A 387 7.20 -6.07 -8.49
N GLY A 388 6.34 -6.96 -7.99
CA GLY A 388 5.12 -6.58 -7.29
C GLY A 388 5.39 -5.73 -6.05
N PHE A 389 6.44 -6.05 -5.26
CA PHE A 389 6.84 -5.25 -4.11
C PHE A 389 7.32 -3.84 -4.49
N LYS A 390 7.98 -3.70 -5.64
CA LYS A 390 8.56 -2.44 -6.10
C LYS A 390 7.54 -1.52 -6.78
N TYR A 391 6.66 -2.07 -7.62
CA TYR A 391 5.77 -1.28 -8.49
C TYR A 391 4.29 -1.45 -8.21
N GLY A 392 3.90 -2.66 -7.80
CA GLY A 392 2.55 -2.95 -7.37
C GLY A 392 2.41 -2.69 -5.87
N ARG A 393 1.21 -2.96 -5.39
CA ARG A 393 0.87 -2.86 -3.99
C ARG A 393 0.53 -4.23 -3.40
N PHE A 394 -0.33 -4.98 -4.08
CA PHE A 394 -0.45 -6.44 -3.95
C PHE A 394 -0.26 -7.18 -5.28
N ILE A 395 -0.27 -8.52 -5.20
CA ILE A 395 -0.25 -9.42 -6.35
C ILE A 395 -1.44 -10.37 -6.24
N ASP A 396 -2.37 -10.30 -7.19
CA ASP A 396 -3.46 -11.26 -7.28
C ASP A 396 -2.99 -12.54 -7.99
N PHE A 397 -3.39 -13.69 -7.43
CA PHE A 397 -3.10 -14.99 -8.00
C PHE A 397 -4.37 -15.79 -8.28
N TYR A 398 -4.56 -16.15 -9.54
CA TYR A 398 -5.72 -16.92 -9.99
C TYR A 398 -5.33 -18.35 -10.35
N SER A 399 -6.19 -19.30 -10.01
CA SER A 399 -6.04 -20.68 -10.45
C SER A 399 -6.37 -20.84 -11.94
N LYS A 400 -5.86 -21.91 -12.54
CA LYS A 400 -6.20 -22.29 -13.92
C LYS A 400 -7.71 -22.37 -14.16
N GLY A 401 -8.48 -22.82 -13.18
CA GLY A 401 -9.93 -22.99 -13.28
C GLY A 401 -10.65 -21.65 -13.33
N GLU A 402 -10.26 -20.72 -12.45
CA GLU A 402 -10.79 -19.35 -12.45
C GLU A 402 -10.49 -18.63 -13.76
N ILE A 403 -9.26 -18.77 -14.28
CA ILE A 403 -8.84 -18.19 -15.55
C ILE A 403 -9.65 -18.75 -16.72
N ASN A 404 -9.80 -20.08 -16.81
CA ASN A 404 -10.51 -20.70 -17.93
C ASN A 404 -12.01 -20.37 -17.90
N ALA A 405 -12.64 -20.41 -16.72
CA ALA A 405 -14.04 -20.01 -16.56
C ALA A 405 -14.28 -18.55 -16.95
N PHE A 406 -13.37 -17.65 -16.57
CA PHE A 406 -13.41 -16.25 -16.99
C PHE A 406 -13.32 -16.12 -18.52
N MET A 407 -12.36 -16.80 -19.15
CA MET A 407 -12.15 -16.76 -20.60
C MET A 407 -13.36 -17.30 -21.37
N GLU A 408 -13.95 -18.40 -20.94
CA GLU A 408 -15.18 -18.96 -21.53
C GLU A 408 -16.36 -17.99 -21.43
N SER A 409 -16.53 -17.35 -20.26
CA SER A 409 -17.56 -16.31 -20.08
C SER A 409 -17.29 -15.07 -20.93
N PHE A 410 -16.03 -14.66 -21.05
CA PHE A 410 -15.63 -13.49 -21.83
C PHE A 410 -15.87 -13.68 -23.34
N VAL A 411 -15.50 -14.85 -23.88
CA VAL A 411 -15.71 -15.18 -25.30
C VAL A 411 -17.20 -15.31 -25.61
N SER A 412 -17.97 -15.99 -24.76
CA SER A 412 -19.43 -16.15 -24.97
C SER A 412 -20.19 -14.83 -24.93
N LYS A 413 -19.73 -13.85 -24.15
CA LYS A 413 -20.36 -12.52 -24.04
C LYS A 413 -19.88 -11.51 -25.08
N ASN A 414 -18.74 -11.75 -25.74
CA ASN A 414 -18.18 -10.85 -26.75
C ASN A 414 -18.09 -11.55 -28.11
N THR A 415 -19.17 -11.46 -28.89
CA THR A 415 -19.30 -12.08 -30.23
C THR A 415 -18.26 -11.60 -31.26
N GLN A 416 -17.51 -10.55 -30.97
CA GLN A 416 -16.41 -10.04 -31.80
C GLN A 416 -15.04 -10.67 -31.47
N VAL A 417 -14.91 -11.47 -30.39
CA VAL A 417 -13.67 -12.12 -30.00
C VAL A 417 -13.65 -13.54 -30.57
N SER A 418 -12.70 -13.87 -31.45
CA SER A 418 -12.67 -15.19 -32.09
C SER A 418 -12.33 -16.31 -31.09
N SER A 419 -12.80 -17.53 -31.35
CA SER A 419 -12.45 -18.73 -30.57
C SER A 419 -10.95 -19.09 -30.60
N GLU A 420 -10.16 -18.41 -31.45
CA GLU A 420 -8.70 -18.51 -31.52
C GLU A 420 -8.00 -17.91 -30.29
N TYR A 421 -8.67 -17.00 -29.57
CA TYR A 421 -8.22 -16.48 -28.26
C TYR A 421 -8.08 -17.58 -27.18
N LEU A 422 -8.68 -18.76 -27.40
CA LEU A 422 -8.57 -19.93 -26.52
C LEU A 422 -7.38 -20.85 -26.88
N LYS A 423 -6.59 -20.54 -27.91
CA LYS A 423 -5.43 -21.34 -28.31
C LYS A 423 -4.14 -20.57 -28.02
N SER A 424 -3.61 -20.64 -26.78
CA SER A 424 -2.28 -20.08 -26.49
C SER A 424 -1.23 -21.14 -26.12
N PRO A 425 0.06 -20.88 -26.40
CA PRO A 425 1.18 -21.73 -25.96
C PRO A 425 1.20 -21.97 -24.45
N SER A 426 0.60 -21.07 -23.65
CA SER A 426 0.51 -21.18 -22.19
C SER A 426 -0.31 -22.42 -21.77
N PHE A 427 -1.27 -22.85 -22.59
CA PHE A 427 -2.12 -24.00 -22.31
C PHE A 427 -1.28 -25.28 -22.11
N LYS A 428 -0.23 -25.46 -22.92
CA LYS A 428 0.68 -26.62 -22.85
C LYS A 428 1.39 -26.76 -21.50
N TYR A 429 1.67 -25.64 -20.83
CA TYR A 429 2.49 -25.62 -19.61
C TYR A 429 1.70 -25.35 -18.34
N THR A 430 0.56 -24.67 -18.44
CA THR A 430 -0.24 -24.22 -17.29
C THR A 430 -1.65 -24.82 -17.25
N GLY A 431 -2.14 -25.35 -18.38
CA GLY A 431 -3.55 -25.72 -18.57
C GLY A 431 -4.50 -24.51 -18.67
N ALA A 432 -3.98 -23.28 -18.63
CA ALA A 432 -4.76 -22.06 -18.79
C ALA A 432 -4.68 -21.54 -20.23
N TYR A 433 -5.80 -21.03 -20.76
CA TYR A 433 -5.87 -20.53 -22.13
C TYR A 433 -4.98 -19.31 -22.38
N SER A 434 -4.82 -18.42 -21.40
CA SER A 434 -3.89 -17.29 -21.36
C SER A 434 -3.65 -16.94 -19.89
N VAL A 435 -2.59 -16.20 -19.56
CA VAL A 435 -2.31 -15.79 -18.17
C VAL A 435 -2.41 -14.28 -18.03
N CYS A 436 -1.51 -13.53 -18.67
CA CYS A 436 -1.40 -12.08 -18.43
C CYS A 436 -2.72 -11.31 -18.62
N GLU A 437 -3.41 -11.45 -19.77
CA GLU A 437 -4.63 -10.68 -20.04
C GLU A 437 -5.80 -11.03 -19.12
N PRO A 438 -6.21 -12.31 -18.99
CA PRO A 438 -7.32 -12.63 -18.10
C PRO A 438 -7.02 -12.28 -16.65
N CYS A 439 -5.81 -12.52 -16.15
CA CYS A 439 -5.44 -12.13 -14.79
C CYS A 439 -5.54 -10.60 -14.60
N ALA A 440 -5.05 -9.80 -15.56
CA ALA A 440 -5.18 -8.34 -15.50
C ALA A 440 -6.65 -7.90 -15.47
N MET A 441 -7.47 -8.48 -16.35
CA MET A 441 -8.89 -8.12 -16.47
C MET A 441 -9.72 -8.54 -15.25
N MET A 442 -9.48 -9.75 -14.73
CA MET A 442 -10.14 -10.27 -13.53
C MET A 442 -9.82 -9.40 -12.32
N SER A 443 -8.55 -9.06 -12.11
CA SER A 443 -8.11 -8.21 -11.01
C SER A 443 -8.56 -6.75 -11.16
N ALA A 444 -8.61 -6.25 -12.40
CA ALA A 444 -9.21 -4.95 -12.71
C ALA A 444 -10.74 -4.94 -12.60
N LYS A 445 -11.37 -6.11 -12.45
CA LYS A 445 -12.82 -6.33 -12.55
C LYS A 445 -13.41 -5.65 -13.80
N ASN A 446 -12.66 -5.66 -14.90
CA ASN A 446 -13.01 -4.97 -16.12
C ASN A 446 -13.12 -5.98 -17.26
N LEU A 447 -14.32 -6.12 -17.81
CA LEU A 447 -14.63 -7.03 -18.90
C LEU A 447 -14.36 -6.41 -20.28
N ARG A 448 -13.72 -5.24 -20.35
CA ARG A 448 -13.20 -4.69 -21.61
C ARG A 448 -11.82 -5.27 -21.91
N THR A 449 -11.42 -5.19 -23.17
CA THR A 449 -10.06 -5.55 -23.57
C THR A 449 -9.03 -4.72 -22.80
N PRO A 450 -7.84 -5.29 -22.51
CA PRO A 450 -6.76 -4.57 -21.84
C PRO A 450 -6.38 -3.29 -22.59
N LEU A 451 -6.02 -2.24 -21.84
CA LEU A 451 -5.48 -1.00 -22.39
C LEU A 451 -4.15 -1.23 -23.12
N ILE A 452 -3.30 -2.08 -22.55
CA ILE A 452 -2.12 -2.61 -23.20
C ILE A 452 -2.38 -4.10 -23.47
N PRO A 453 -2.61 -4.51 -24.72
CA PRO A 453 -2.73 -5.92 -25.10
C PRO A 453 -1.49 -6.71 -24.75
N LYS A 454 -1.61 -8.04 -24.70
CA LYS A 454 -0.48 -8.95 -24.45
C LYS A 454 0.69 -8.66 -25.38
N GLN A 455 1.85 -8.43 -24.77
CA GLN A 455 3.14 -8.42 -25.44
C GLN A 455 4.04 -9.51 -24.84
N LYS A 456 5.04 -9.96 -25.59
CA LYS A 456 6.02 -10.96 -25.17
C LYS A 456 7.43 -10.52 -25.53
N LYS A 457 8.37 -10.63 -24.59
CA LYS A 457 9.81 -10.51 -24.82
C LYS A 457 10.56 -11.47 -23.90
N GLY A 458 11.46 -12.26 -24.46
CA GLY A 458 12.24 -13.25 -23.71
C GLY A 458 11.34 -14.18 -22.89
N ASN A 459 11.58 -14.19 -21.58
CA ASN A 459 10.86 -15.02 -20.62
C ASN A 459 9.56 -14.40 -20.09
N VAL A 460 9.20 -13.19 -20.52
CA VAL A 460 8.10 -12.41 -19.93
C VAL A 460 7.01 -12.12 -20.94
N THR A 461 5.77 -12.22 -20.47
CA THR A 461 4.55 -11.75 -21.12
C THR A 461 3.84 -10.79 -20.18
N ALA A 462 3.37 -9.67 -20.71
CA ALA A 462 2.71 -8.65 -19.91
C ALA A 462 1.57 -7.97 -20.68
N SER A 463 0.56 -7.53 -19.94
CA SER A 463 -0.59 -6.74 -20.41
C SER A 463 -1.04 -5.81 -19.29
N ALA A 464 -1.78 -4.74 -19.61
CA ALA A 464 -2.31 -3.83 -18.59
C ALA A 464 -3.79 -3.55 -18.81
N ALA A 465 -4.60 -3.74 -17.77
CA ALA A 465 -6.03 -3.44 -17.75
C ALA A 465 -6.31 -2.23 -16.85
N VAL A 466 -7.31 -1.43 -17.20
CA VAL A 466 -7.77 -0.30 -16.39
C VAL A 466 -8.83 -0.81 -15.41
N ILE A 467 -8.74 -0.46 -14.14
CA ILE A 467 -9.78 -0.78 -13.15
C ILE A 467 -11.11 -0.15 -13.55
N SER A 468 -12.19 -0.94 -13.49
CA SER A 468 -13.54 -0.45 -13.76
C SER A 468 -13.96 0.61 -12.73
N ILE A 469 -14.57 1.67 -13.25
CA ILE A 469 -15.07 2.85 -12.56
C ILE A 469 -16.17 2.45 -11.54
N GLY A 470 -16.09 2.92 -10.28
CA GLY A 470 -17.06 2.68 -9.21
C GLY A 470 -16.70 1.70 -8.06
N GLN A 471 -15.44 1.24 -7.95
CA GLN A 471 -15.01 0.31 -6.88
C GLN A 471 -13.63 0.64 -6.27
N ILE A 472 -13.27 1.91 -6.14
CA ILE A 472 -12.11 2.34 -5.32
C ILE A 472 -12.52 2.36 -3.85
#